data_AF-A0A1I4Y1K0-F1
#
_entry.id   AF-A0A1I4Y1K0-F1
#
_cell.length_a   1.000
_cell.length_b   1.000
_cell.length_c   1.000
_cell.angle_alpha   90.00
_cell.angle_beta   90.00
_cell.angle_gamma   90.00
#
_symmetry.space_group_name_H-M   'P 1'
#
loop_
_entity.id
_entity.type
_entity.pdbx_description
1 polymer ?
#
loop_
_entity_poly.entity_id
_entity_poly.type
_entity_poly.pdbx_seq_one_letter_code
_entity_poly.pdbx_strand_id
1 'polypeptide(L)'
;MFYYAHPQNRFWRILPRIYNNHQTLETNEEKSQFLLEHRIALWDVLHSCTIEGSSDSSIKDAVPNDLTFLLENSDIRRILCNGTTAYKLFQKFQKFDLEKSVEVLQLPSTSPANARFSEETLEKIWKEALLHHK
;
A
#
# COMPACT_ATOMS: atom_id res chain seq x y z
N MET A 1 -14.18 0.79 8.28
CA MET A 1 -12.78 0.65 8.77
C MET A 1 -11.87 1.34 7.77
N PHE A 2 -10.87 2.09 8.22
CA PHE A 2 -9.92 2.76 7.33
C PHE A 2 -8.71 1.85 7.05
N TYR A 3 -7.97 2.09 5.98
CA TYR A 3 -6.81 1.27 5.61
C TYR A 3 -5.78 1.22 6.75
N TYR A 4 -5.22 0.03 6.99
CA TYR A 4 -4.22 -0.22 8.03
C TYR A 4 -4.65 0.22 9.46
N ALA A 5 -5.93 0.12 9.80
CA ALA A 5 -6.47 0.56 11.09
C ALA A 5 -5.96 -0.25 12.31
N HIS A 6 -5.38 -1.43 12.11
CA HIS A 6 -4.85 -2.23 13.22
C HIS A 6 -3.70 -1.47 13.93
N PRO A 7 -3.76 -1.22 15.26
CA PRO A 7 -2.79 -0.35 15.96
C PRO A 7 -1.32 -0.79 15.82
N GLN A 8 -1.09 -2.10 15.71
CA GLN A 8 0.25 -2.65 15.52
C GLN A 8 0.75 -2.59 14.06
N ASN A 9 -0.08 -2.20 13.10
CA ASN A 9 0.40 -1.92 11.75
C ASN A 9 1.32 -0.69 11.79
N ARG A 10 2.43 -0.74 11.06
CA ARG A 10 3.47 0.30 11.08
C ARG A 10 3.28 1.36 10.02
N PHE A 11 2.33 1.18 9.10
CA PHE A 11 2.10 2.07 7.96
C PHE A 11 1.92 3.53 8.39
N TRP A 12 0.96 3.80 9.27
CA TRP A 12 0.69 5.16 9.75
C TRP A 12 1.75 5.72 10.70
N ARG A 13 2.70 4.89 11.18
CA ARG A 13 3.84 5.34 11.98
C ARG A 13 5.01 5.79 11.10
N ILE A 14 5.28 5.07 10.02
CA ILE A 14 6.39 5.39 9.12
C ILE A 14 6.02 6.48 8.11
N LEU A 15 4.77 6.52 7.63
CA LEU A 15 4.41 7.37 6.51
C LEU A 15 4.61 8.87 6.80
N PRO A 16 4.16 9.45 7.93
CA PRO A 16 4.43 10.86 8.25
C PRO A 16 5.93 11.17 8.34
N ARG A 17 6.71 10.27 8.97
CA ARG A 17 8.16 10.44 9.15
C ARG A 17 8.91 10.52 7.82
N ILE A 18 8.49 9.75 6.82
CA ILE A 18 9.06 9.79 5.45
C ILE A 18 8.99 11.21 4.86
N TYR A 19 7.92 11.94 5.16
CA TYR A 19 7.68 13.31 4.69
C TYR A 19 8.17 14.39 5.67
N ASN A 20 9.02 14.03 6.65
CA ASN A 20 9.47 14.90 7.74
C ASN A 20 8.31 15.52 8.55
N ASN A 21 7.16 14.86 8.54
CA ASN A 21 6.03 15.21 9.38
C ASN A 21 6.04 14.30 10.62
N HIS A 22 6.28 14.89 11.79
CA HIS A 22 6.32 14.17 13.06
C HIS A 22 4.96 14.09 13.75
N GLN A 23 3.89 14.55 13.10
CA GLN A 23 2.52 14.45 13.61
C GLN A 23 2.05 12.99 13.62
N THR A 24 1.45 12.60 14.73
CA THR A 24 0.67 11.35 14.81
C THR A 24 -0.69 11.58 14.16
N LEU A 25 -1.05 10.76 13.17
CA LEU A 25 -2.36 10.80 12.54
C LEU A 25 -3.31 9.85 13.27
N GLU A 26 -4.22 10.38 14.07
CA GLU A 26 -5.09 9.59 14.95
C GLU A 26 -6.41 9.27 14.26
N THR A 27 -7.02 10.28 13.63
CA THR A 27 -8.34 10.21 13.00
C THR A 27 -8.25 9.75 11.53
N ASN A 28 -9.38 9.31 10.96
CA ASN A 28 -9.42 8.95 9.54
C ASN A 28 -9.37 10.19 8.64
N GLU A 29 -9.87 11.31 9.16
CA GLU A 29 -9.87 12.62 8.53
C GLU A 29 -8.45 13.15 8.38
N GLU A 30 -7.63 13.11 9.44
CA GLU A 30 -6.20 13.47 9.38
C GLU A 30 -5.43 12.57 8.40
N LYS A 31 -5.69 11.26 8.44
CA LYS A 31 -5.06 10.32 7.51
C LYS A 31 -5.44 10.62 6.06
N SER A 32 -6.72 10.88 5.79
CA SER A 32 -7.20 11.20 4.44
C SER A 32 -6.61 12.52 3.94
N GLN A 33 -6.58 13.54 4.78
CA GLN A 33 -5.99 14.84 4.45
C GLN A 33 -4.50 14.72 4.14
N PHE A 34 -3.75 13.99 4.98
CA PHE A 34 -2.34 13.72 4.76
C PHE A 34 -2.08 13.01 3.42
N LEU A 35 -2.88 11.99 3.10
CA LEU A 35 -2.78 11.28 1.82
C LEU A 35 -3.01 12.22 0.63
N LEU A 36 -4.03 13.08 0.70
CA LEU A 36 -4.33 14.05 -0.36
C LEU A 36 -3.21 15.07 -0.55
N GLU A 37 -2.69 15.63 0.53
CA GLU A 37 -1.57 16.60 0.51
C GLU A 37 -0.32 16.02 -0.14
N HIS A 38 -0.06 14.74 0.08
CA HIS A 38 1.10 14.04 -0.47
C HIS A 38 0.81 13.27 -1.77
N ARG A 39 -0.41 13.40 -2.34
CA ARG A 39 -0.85 12.73 -3.58
C ARG A 39 -0.72 11.20 -3.53
N ILE A 40 -1.12 10.61 -2.41
CA ILE A 40 -1.09 9.17 -2.19
C ILE A 40 -2.52 8.63 -2.21
N ALA A 41 -2.75 7.56 -2.96
CA ALA A 41 -3.99 6.79 -2.90
C ALA A 41 -3.73 5.45 -2.20
N LEU A 42 -4.70 4.98 -1.41
CA LEU A 42 -4.69 3.65 -0.80
C LEU A 42 -5.83 2.82 -1.36
N TRP A 43 -5.53 1.57 -1.70
CA TRP A 43 -6.49 0.62 -2.23
C TRP A 43 -6.05 -0.82 -1.99
N ASP A 44 -7.01 -1.75 -1.99
CA ASP A 44 -6.75 -3.19 -1.89
C ASP A 44 -6.78 -3.87 -3.26
N VAL A 45 -5.93 -4.87 -3.46
CA VAL A 45 -5.90 -5.64 -4.73
C VAL A 45 -7.18 -6.46 -4.90
N LEU A 46 -7.73 -6.98 -3.81
CA LEU A 46 -8.93 -7.81 -3.81
C LEU A 46 -10.14 -6.99 -3.38
N HIS A 47 -11.21 -7.09 -4.14
CA HIS A 47 -12.53 -6.62 -3.76
C HIS A 47 -13.11 -7.48 -2.63
N SER A 48 -12.96 -8.80 -2.76
CA SER A 48 -13.38 -9.76 -1.74
C SER A 48 -12.54 -11.03 -1.80
N CYS A 49 -12.45 -11.73 -0.68
CA CYS A 49 -11.88 -13.07 -0.58
C CYS A 49 -12.35 -13.75 0.70
N THR A 50 -12.21 -15.08 0.76
CA THR A 50 -12.27 -15.83 2.01
C THR A 50 -10.87 -15.88 2.60
N ILE A 51 -10.72 -15.50 3.87
CA ILE A 51 -9.45 -15.54 4.61
C ILE A 51 -9.68 -16.02 6.04
N GLU A 52 -8.77 -16.85 6.55
CA GLU A 52 -8.74 -17.28 7.95
C GLU A 52 -7.88 -16.32 8.76
N GLY A 53 -8.53 -15.51 9.60
CA GLY A 53 -7.88 -14.46 10.37
C GLY A 53 -7.22 -13.43 9.46
N SER A 54 -5.91 -13.22 9.61
CA SER A 54 -5.09 -12.33 8.79
C SER A 54 -4.01 -13.06 7.99
N SER A 55 -4.18 -14.37 7.79
CA SER A 55 -3.17 -15.20 7.13
C SER A 55 -3.32 -15.18 5.63
N ASP A 56 -2.44 -14.46 4.93
CA ASP A 56 -2.39 -14.39 3.47
C ASP A 56 -2.36 -15.77 2.78
N SER A 57 -1.77 -16.79 3.42
CA SER A 57 -1.71 -18.15 2.88
C SER A 57 -3.07 -18.85 2.80
N SER A 58 -4.07 -18.35 3.52
CA SER A 58 -5.42 -18.91 3.56
C SER A 58 -6.38 -18.27 2.56
N ILE A 59 -5.92 -17.26 1.80
CA ILE A 59 -6.76 -16.54 0.83
C ILE A 59 -7.31 -17.51 -0.22
N LYS A 60 -8.64 -17.55 -0.33
CA LYS A 60 -9.43 -18.32 -1.31
C LYS A 60 -10.52 -17.45 -1.92
N ASP A 61 -11.11 -17.92 -3.02
CA ASP A 61 -12.24 -17.27 -3.71
C ASP A 61 -12.00 -15.78 -4.00
N ALA A 62 -10.76 -15.45 -4.38
CA ALA A 62 -10.30 -14.08 -4.54
C ALA A 62 -10.96 -13.41 -5.76
N VAL A 63 -11.71 -12.34 -5.51
CA VAL A 63 -12.26 -11.44 -6.53
C VAL A 63 -11.41 -10.18 -6.54
N PRO A 64 -10.71 -9.85 -7.63
CA PRO A 64 -9.91 -8.64 -7.71
C PRO A 64 -10.78 -7.37 -7.78
N ASN A 65 -10.27 -6.25 -7.29
CA ASN A 65 -10.82 -4.95 -7.65
C ASN A 65 -10.50 -4.62 -9.11
N ASP A 66 -11.41 -3.97 -9.81
CA ASP A 66 -11.13 -3.38 -11.11
C ASP A 66 -10.43 -2.03 -10.92
N LEU A 67 -9.13 -1.99 -11.21
CA LEU A 67 -8.31 -0.78 -11.10
C LEU A 67 -8.16 -0.04 -12.44
N THR A 68 -8.76 -0.56 -13.52
CA THR A 68 -8.62 0.00 -14.87
C THR A 68 -9.02 1.47 -14.89
N PHE A 69 -10.20 1.77 -14.36
CA PHE A 69 -10.72 3.13 -14.32
C PHE A 69 -9.77 4.10 -13.60
N LEU A 70 -9.19 3.67 -12.47
CA LEU A 70 -8.24 4.49 -11.72
C LEU A 70 -6.98 4.77 -12.57
N LEU A 71 -6.42 3.73 -13.16
CA LEU A 71 -5.16 3.81 -13.91
C LEU A 71 -5.31 4.61 -15.22
N GLU A 72 -6.46 4.53 -15.88
CA GLU A 72 -6.74 5.27 -17.11
C GLU A 72 -7.08 6.75 -16.86
N ASN A 73 -7.65 7.09 -15.70
CA ASN A 73 -8.17 8.43 -15.42
C ASN A 73 -7.32 9.23 -14.42
N SER A 74 -6.13 8.76 -14.05
CA SER A 74 -5.24 9.47 -13.14
C SER A 74 -3.77 9.35 -13.52
N ASP A 75 -2.97 10.36 -13.18
CA ASP A 75 -1.51 10.38 -13.38
C ASP A 75 -0.79 9.51 -12.33
N ILE A 76 -1.18 8.23 -12.25
CA ILE A 76 -0.51 7.24 -11.39
C ILE A 76 0.79 6.84 -12.07
N ARG A 77 1.91 7.21 -11.46
CA ARG A 77 3.25 6.85 -11.95
C ARG A 77 3.82 5.61 -11.28
N ARG A 78 3.34 5.28 -10.08
CA ARG A 78 3.79 4.11 -9.34
C ARG A 78 2.69 3.43 -8.56
N ILE A 79 2.82 2.11 -8.48
CA ILE A 79 1.99 1.25 -7.64
C ILE A 79 2.93 0.55 -6.65
N LEU A 80 2.73 0.81 -5.37
CA LEU A 80 3.55 0.27 -4.29
C LEU A 80 2.78 -0.85 -3.58
N CYS A 81 3.12 -2.10 -3.87
CA CYS A 81 2.47 -3.26 -3.27
C CYS A 81 3.03 -3.52 -1.86
N ASN A 82 2.20 -3.34 -0.83
CA ASN A 82 2.56 -3.55 0.58
C ASN A 82 2.63 -5.05 0.96
N GLY A 83 3.70 -5.71 0.51
CA GLY A 83 3.97 -7.12 0.80
C GLY A 83 3.93 -8.03 -0.43
N THR A 84 4.53 -9.21 -0.28
CA THR A 84 4.67 -10.21 -1.35
C THR A 84 3.33 -10.69 -1.89
N THR A 85 2.34 -10.90 -1.02
CA THR A 85 1.01 -11.38 -1.40
C THR A 85 0.31 -10.36 -2.28
N ALA A 86 0.28 -9.10 -1.84
CA ALA A 86 -0.30 -7.99 -2.61
C ALA A 86 0.34 -7.90 -4.01
N TYR A 87 1.68 -7.96 -4.09
CA TYR A 87 2.39 -7.91 -5.37
C TYR A 87 2.04 -9.09 -6.29
N LYS A 88 2.02 -10.32 -5.77
CA LYS A 88 1.65 -11.52 -6.54
C LYS A 88 0.21 -11.45 -7.04
N LEU A 89 -0.73 -11.02 -6.20
CA LEU A 89 -2.14 -10.87 -6.58
C LEU A 89 -2.31 -9.77 -7.62
N PHE A 90 -1.59 -8.65 -7.47
CA PHE A 90 -1.62 -7.56 -8.44
C PHE A 90 -1.15 -8.06 -9.81
N GLN A 91 0.02 -8.72 -9.87
CA GLN A 91 0.52 -9.30 -11.13
C GLN A 91 -0.41 -10.37 -11.72
N LYS A 92 -1.10 -11.14 -10.86
CA LYS A 92 -2.02 -12.19 -11.32
C LYS A 92 -3.26 -11.60 -12.00
N PHE A 93 -3.85 -10.56 -11.41
CA PHE A 93 -5.17 -10.06 -11.80
C PHE A 93 -5.13 -8.78 -12.65
N GLN A 94 -4.17 -7.90 -12.41
CA GLN A 94 -4.08 -6.60 -13.09
C GLN A 94 -3.12 -6.71 -14.27
N LYS A 95 -3.47 -7.56 -15.23
CA LYS A 95 -2.70 -7.80 -16.47
C LYS A 95 -3.05 -6.75 -17.55
N PHE A 96 -3.02 -5.49 -17.19
CA PHE A 96 -3.18 -4.44 -18.20
C PHE A 96 -1.89 -4.27 -18.98
N ASP A 97 -1.99 -3.81 -20.22
CA ASP A 97 -0.92 -3.07 -20.87
C ASP A 97 -0.79 -1.75 -20.10
N LEU A 98 -0.24 -1.81 -18.89
CA LEU A 98 0.26 -0.62 -18.21
C LEU A 98 1.20 0.00 -19.24
N GLU A 99 0.87 1.20 -19.71
CA GLU A 99 1.83 1.96 -20.48
C GLU A 99 3.16 1.91 -19.74
N LYS A 100 4.27 1.88 -20.48
CA LYS A 100 5.64 1.75 -19.93
C LYS A 100 5.99 2.80 -18.84
N SER A 101 5.08 3.73 -18.55
CA SER A 101 5.14 4.82 -17.58
C SER A 101 4.76 4.43 -16.14
N VAL A 102 4.02 3.34 -15.88
CA VAL A 102 3.62 2.98 -14.49
C VAL A 102 4.54 1.92 -13.89
N GLU A 103 5.36 2.34 -12.91
CA GLU A 103 6.27 1.44 -12.20
C GLU A 103 5.54 0.68 -11.08
N VAL A 104 5.61 -0.65 -11.07
CA VAL A 104 5.02 -1.48 -10.02
C VAL A 104 6.11 -2.06 -9.14
N LEU A 105 6.13 -1.70 -7.86
CA LEU A 105 7.16 -2.09 -6.90
C LEU A 105 6.60 -2.98 -5.79
N GLN A 106 7.33 -4.05 -5.48
CA GLN A 106 7.08 -4.85 -4.28
C GLN A 106 7.81 -4.23 -3.09
N LEU A 107 7.06 -3.85 -2.04
CA LEU A 107 7.63 -3.37 -0.79
C LEU A 107 7.46 -4.40 0.34
N PRO A 108 8.33 -4.35 1.39
CA PRO A 108 8.11 -5.17 2.58
C PRO A 108 6.82 -4.77 3.29
N SER A 109 6.11 -5.77 3.82
CA SER A 109 4.82 -5.52 4.48
C SER A 109 4.98 -4.68 5.76
N THR A 110 4.09 -3.72 5.98
CA THR A 110 4.01 -2.94 7.23
C THR A 110 3.26 -3.66 8.35
N SER A 111 2.62 -4.80 8.06
CA SER A 111 1.90 -5.64 9.04
C SER A 111 2.83 -6.14 10.15
N PRO A 112 2.42 -6.21 11.42
CA PRO A 112 3.26 -6.72 12.51
C PRO A 112 3.77 -8.15 12.27
N ALA A 113 3.08 -8.95 11.45
CA ALA A 113 3.52 -10.30 11.07
C ALA A 113 4.88 -10.29 10.35
N ASN A 114 5.25 -9.18 9.71
CA ASN A 114 6.58 -9.01 9.12
C ASN A 114 7.60 -8.53 10.17
N ALA A 115 8.04 -9.45 11.03
CA ALA A 115 9.06 -9.18 12.06
C ALA A 115 10.49 -9.06 11.50
N ARG A 116 10.71 -9.39 10.22
CA ARG A 116 12.03 -9.34 9.57
C ARG A 116 12.59 -7.92 9.45
N PHE A 117 11.73 -6.91 9.34
CA PHE A 117 12.13 -5.53 9.12
C PHE A 117 11.78 -4.66 10.33
N SER A 118 12.76 -3.91 10.84
CA SER A 118 12.52 -2.86 11.83
C SER A 118 11.72 -1.71 11.22
N GLU A 119 11.07 -0.91 12.06
CA GLU A 119 10.34 0.28 11.62
C GLU A 119 11.24 1.26 10.87
N GLU A 120 12.48 1.47 11.35
CA GLU A 120 13.48 2.31 10.67
C GLU A 120 13.88 1.77 9.29
N THR A 121 13.99 0.45 9.14
CA THR A 121 14.34 -0.16 7.85
C THR A 121 13.17 -0.02 6.87
N LEU A 122 11.93 -0.23 7.35
CA LEU A 122 10.73 0.00 6.56
C LEU A 122 10.67 1.45 6.11
N GLU A 123 10.92 2.41 7.01
CA GLU A 123 10.93 3.84 6.69
C GLU A 123 11.90 4.16 5.57
N LYS A 124 13.15 3.66 5.62
CA LYS A 124 14.15 3.87 4.57
C LYS A 124 13.71 3.32 3.21
N ILE A 125 13.27 2.06 3.16
CA ILE A 125 12.84 1.40 1.92
C ILE A 125 11.62 2.10 1.31
N TRP A 126 10.63 2.43 2.15
CA TRP A 126 9.42 3.13 1.70
C TRP A 126 9.74 4.57 1.26
N LYS A 127 10.67 5.25 1.93
CA LYS A 127 11.13 6.59 1.55
C LYS A 127 11.74 6.62 0.16
N GLU A 128 12.60 5.66 -0.15
CA GLU A 128 13.17 5.51 -1.50
C GLU A 128 12.04 5.34 -2.53
N ALA A 129 11.13 4.41 -2.31
CA ALA A 129 10.03 4.16 -3.26
C ALA A 129 9.09 5.36 -3.45
N LEU A 130 8.78 6.11 -2.38
CA LEU A 130 7.85 7.24 -2.42
C LEU A 130 8.49 8.53 -2.97
N LEU A 131 9.78 8.79 -2.68
CA LEU A 131 10.40 10.08 -2.97
C LEU A 131 11.32 10.09 -4.21
N HIS A 132 11.66 8.94 -4.80
CA HIS A 132 12.67 8.83 -5.86
C HIS A 132 12.37 9.58 -7.19
N HIS A 133 11.26 10.33 -7.31
CA HIS A 133 10.93 11.12 -8.51
C HIS A 133 10.25 12.46 -8.19
N LYS A 134 10.60 13.11 -7.07
CA LYS A 134 10.34 14.55 -6.93
C LYS A 134 11.37 15.36 -7.70
#